data_AF-A0A8C7V3Q5-F1
#
_entry.id   AF-A0A8C7V3Q5-F1
#
_cell.length_a   1.000
_cell.length_b   1.000
_cell.length_c   1.000
_cell.angle_alpha   90.00
_cell.angle_beta   90.00
_cell.angle_gamma   90.00
#
_symmetry.space_group_name_H-M   'P 1'
#
loop_
_entity.id
_entity.type
_entity.pdbx_description
1 polymer ?
#
loop_
_entity_poly.entity_id
_entity_poly.type
_entity_poly.pdbx_seq_one_letter_code
_entity_poly.pdbx_strand_id
1 'polypeptide(L)'
;LKLKTLDDPPPPPEKDRFQEELVIRPLHSGDTYASFQFRTLWDTDFFRGNKVLYYQLFPKSLGQVISKFSVSELHISFTQGYWRTMQWGQPFLPSPPGAELWEWCQDTVTDVDIAWKELTNVLSGIVCASLNFIDSTNTVQPSASFKPLGVGNGNAFSANAVLPREIVCTENLTPWKKLLPCGAKTGLAVLMNSEKVFHSSFYSQALHITPVCQVRCMYIQSSDVSWELKRTLNVVFDLHSSGQGKRGERGLSSFSIIPLSHTELSQAVLRWPGYASTI
;
A
#
# COMPACT_ATOMS: atom_id res chain seq x y z
N LEU A 1 26.03 21.00 -17.13
CA LEU A 1 26.29 19.84 -18.01
C LEU A 1 27.71 19.35 -17.77
N LYS A 2 27.91 18.39 -16.86
CA LYS A 2 29.20 17.67 -16.73
C LYS A 2 29.07 16.40 -17.57
N LEU A 3 29.95 16.26 -18.57
CA LEU A 3 30.08 15.07 -19.40
C LEU A 3 30.57 13.92 -18.52
N LYS A 4 29.80 12.83 -18.44
CA LYS A 4 30.25 11.55 -17.86
C LYS A 4 31.28 10.94 -18.81
N THR A 5 32.48 10.69 -18.32
CA THR A 5 33.51 9.92 -19.01
C THR A 5 33.17 8.43 -18.95
N LEU A 6 33.55 7.67 -19.99
CA LEU A 6 33.21 6.26 -20.20
C LEU A 6 33.77 5.28 -19.14
N ASP A 7 34.57 5.77 -18.19
CA ASP A 7 35.29 4.98 -17.17
C ASP A 7 34.68 5.08 -15.75
N ASP A 8 33.52 5.74 -15.58
CA ASP A 8 32.82 5.68 -14.30
C ASP A 8 32.27 4.25 -14.09
N PRO A 9 32.60 3.56 -12.98
CA PRO A 9 31.99 2.27 -12.68
C PRO A 9 30.46 2.44 -12.65
N PRO A 10 29.69 1.43 -13.13
CA PRO A 10 28.24 1.52 -13.10
C PRO A 10 27.80 1.87 -11.68
N PRO A 11 26.86 2.82 -11.51
CA PRO A 11 26.37 3.17 -10.19
C PRO A 11 25.95 1.88 -9.48
N PRO A 12 26.29 1.70 -8.19
CA PRO A 12 25.87 0.52 -7.46
C PRO A 12 24.35 0.36 -7.64
N PRO A 13 23.85 -0.88 -7.83
CA PRO A 13 22.42 -1.09 -8.02
C PRO A 13 21.67 -0.41 -6.88
N GLU A 14 20.70 0.43 -7.23
CA GLU A 14 19.89 1.14 -6.23
C GLU A 14 19.27 0.10 -5.28
N LYS A 15 19.65 0.15 -4.00
CA LYS A 15 19.17 -0.77 -2.96
C LYS A 15 17.67 -0.63 -2.74
N ASP A 16 17.14 0.56 -2.95
CA ASP A 16 15.72 0.86 -2.79
C ASP A 16 15.14 1.21 -4.16
N ARG A 17 13.95 0.71 -4.47
CA ARG A 17 13.25 1.04 -5.73
C ARG A 17 11.83 1.50 -5.42
N PHE A 18 11.39 2.54 -6.11
CA PHE A 18 10.03 3.07 -5.96
C PHE A 18 9.31 3.09 -7.30
N GLN A 19 8.06 2.62 -7.32
CA GLN A 19 7.22 2.58 -8.50
C GLN A 19 5.83 3.10 -8.18
N GLU A 20 5.26 3.86 -9.11
CA GLU A 20 3.90 4.38 -9.02
C GLU A 20 3.10 3.96 -10.26
N GLU A 21 1.88 3.49 -10.03
CA GLU A 21 0.94 3.06 -11.07
C GLU A 21 -0.46 3.59 -10.75
N LEU A 22 -1.13 4.12 -11.77
CA LEU A 22 -2.54 4.50 -11.71
C LEU A 22 -3.28 3.74 -12.81
N VAL A 23 -4.26 2.95 -12.40
CA VAL A 23 -5.20 2.29 -13.30
C VAL A 23 -6.51 3.06 -13.27
N ILE A 24 -6.98 3.50 -14.44
CA ILE A 24 -8.31 4.09 -14.61
C ILE A 24 -9.12 3.16 -15.51
N ARG A 25 -10.30 2.78 -15.04
CA ARG A 25 -11.20 1.88 -15.77
C ARG A 25 -12.64 2.41 -15.72
N PRO A 26 -13.26 2.70 -16.87
CA PRO A 26 -14.71 2.94 -16.91
C PRO A 26 -15.43 1.64 -16.55
N LEU A 27 -16.46 1.73 -15.72
CA LEU A 27 -17.27 0.58 -15.28
C LEU A 27 -18.55 0.49 -16.11
N HIS A 28 -19.17 -0.69 -16.14
CA HIS A 28 -20.41 -0.93 -16.88
C HIS A 28 -21.58 -0.08 -16.38
N SER A 29 -21.57 0.31 -15.10
CA SER A 29 -22.54 1.25 -14.53
C SER A 29 -22.40 2.68 -15.05
N GLY A 30 -21.30 2.98 -15.77
CA GLY A 30 -20.90 4.32 -16.16
C GLY A 30 -19.96 5.01 -15.14
N ASP A 31 -19.91 4.52 -13.91
CA ASP A 31 -18.96 4.98 -12.89
C ASP A 31 -17.50 4.85 -13.37
N THR A 32 -16.59 5.62 -12.77
CA THR A 32 -15.15 5.51 -13.07
C THR A 32 -14.39 4.95 -11.87
N TYR A 33 -13.71 3.83 -12.08
CA TYR A 33 -12.80 3.26 -11.09
C TYR A 33 -11.38 3.80 -11.29
N ALA A 34 -10.75 4.22 -10.20
CA ALA A 34 -9.34 4.61 -10.14
C ALA A 34 -8.62 3.79 -9.05
N SER A 35 -7.49 3.16 -9.41
CA SER A 35 -6.62 2.44 -8.49
C SER A 35 -5.21 3.00 -8.55
N PHE A 36 -4.79 3.66 -7.48
CA PHE A 36 -3.42 4.08 -7.27
C PHE A 36 -2.66 2.99 -6.54
N GLN A 37 -1.48 2.64 -7.03
CA GLN A 37 -0.58 1.68 -6.42
C GLN A 37 0.83 2.27 -6.34
N PHE A 38 1.39 2.28 -5.13
CA PHE A 38 2.75 2.70 -4.87
C PHE A 38 3.51 1.53 -4.26
N ARG A 39 4.64 1.16 -4.85
CA ARG A 39 5.48 0.04 -4.39
C ARG A 39 6.85 0.56 -4.04
N THR A 40 7.29 0.33 -2.82
CA THR A 40 8.65 0.61 -2.34
C THR A 40 9.32 -0.71 -2.05
N LEU A 41 10.29 -1.10 -2.87
CA LEU A 41 11.18 -2.21 -2.59
C LEU A 41 12.34 -1.71 -1.77
N TRP A 42 12.70 -2.48 -0.76
CA TRP A 42 13.79 -2.16 0.14
C TRP A 42 14.68 -3.38 0.34
N ASP A 43 15.91 -3.28 -0.15
CA ASP A 43 16.96 -4.28 0.01
C ASP A 43 17.65 -4.13 1.38
N THR A 44 17.03 -4.68 2.43
CA THR A 44 17.60 -4.76 3.78
C THR A 44 16.99 -5.93 4.56
N ASP A 45 17.82 -6.65 5.29
CA ASP A 45 17.38 -7.69 6.23
C ASP A 45 17.30 -7.10 7.64
N PHE A 46 16.08 -6.92 8.17
CA PHE A 46 15.88 -6.39 9.54
C PHE A 46 16.38 -7.33 10.64
N PHE A 47 16.55 -8.61 10.34
CA PHE A 47 16.71 -9.66 11.34
C PHE A 47 18.15 -10.19 11.42
N ARG A 48 19.01 -9.91 10.44
CA ARG A 48 20.46 -10.19 10.48
C ARG A 48 21.32 -9.12 11.18
N GLY A 49 20.88 -8.68 12.37
CA GLY A 49 21.76 -8.13 13.40
C GLY A 49 22.33 -6.72 13.24
N ASN A 50 22.21 -6.06 12.08
CA ASN A 50 22.57 -4.65 11.95
C ASN A 50 21.31 -3.78 12.07
N LYS A 51 21.21 -3.00 13.15
CA LYS A 51 20.18 -1.94 13.26
C LYS A 51 20.21 -1.12 11.98
N VAL A 52 19.08 -1.03 11.29
CA VAL A 52 18.97 -0.17 10.11
C VAL A 52 19.29 1.26 10.50
N LEU A 53 20.45 1.75 10.07
CA LEU A 53 20.91 3.11 10.38
C LEU A 53 20.29 4.16 9.46
N TYR A 54 19.88 3.78 8.26
CA TYR A 54 19.43 4.72 7.23
C TYR A 54 18.20 4.22 6.49
N TYR A 55 17.22 5.10 6.32
CA TYR A 55 15.97 4.90 5.59
C TYR A 55 15.95 5.89 4.42
N GLN A 56 16.06 5.41 3.17
CA GLN A 56 15.97 6.28 1.98
C GLN A 56 14.52 6.43 1.53
N LEU A 57 13.94 5.36 0.96
CA LEU A 57 12.59 5.40 0.40
C LEU A 57 11.55 4.80 1.36
N PHE A 58 11.96 3.85 2.20
CA PHE A 58 11.08 3.20 3.15
C PHE A 58 10.82 4.11 4.38
N PRO A 59 9.57 4.26 4.84
CA PRO A 59 9.26 5.12 5.99
C PRO A 59 9.81 4.52 7.28
N LYS A 60 10.67 5.29 7.95
CA LYS A 60 11.30 4.91 9.23
C LYS A 60 10.31 4.44 10.29
N SER A 61 9.14 5.07 10.39
CA SER A 61 8.12 4.70 11.38
C SER A 61 7.66 3.25 11.23
N LEU A 62 7.44 2.77 10.01
CA LEU A 62 7.06 1.38 9.77
C LEU A 62 8.25 0.43 9.96
N GLY A 63 9.46 0.82 9.59
CA GLY A 63 10.64 -0.03 9.79
C GLY A 63 10.95 -0.27 11.26
N GLN A 64 10.74 0.76 12.10
CA GLN A 64 10.83 0.64 13.54
C GLN A 64 9.75 -0.28 14.12
N VAL A 65 8.53 -0.27 13.58
CA VAL A 65 7.45 -1.18 13.98
C VAL A 65 7.83 -2.63 13.64
N ILE A 66 8.24 -2.90 12.40
CA ILE A 66 8.64 -4.25 11.95
C ILE A 66 9.76 -4.80 12.84
N SER A 67 10.80 -4.00 13.07
CA SER A 67 11.94 -4.42 13.89
C SER A 67 11.60 -4.58 15.37
N LYS A 68 10.79 -3.68 15.95
CA LYS A 68 10.43 -3.72 17.38
C LYS A 68 9.54 -4.92 17.71
N PHE A 69 8.53 -5.17 16.88
CA PHE A 69 7.52 -6.20 17.13
C PHE A 69 7.81 -7.52 16.43
N SER A 70 8.94 -7.63 15.71
CA SER A 70 9.33 -8.84 14.96
C SER A 70 8.27 -9.29 13.94
N VAL A 71 7.61 -8.30 13.33
CA VAL A 71 6.56 -8.52 12.32
C VAL A 71 7.20 -9.07 11.06
N SER A 72 6.77 -10.24 10.60
CA SER A 72 7.19 -10.83 9.33
C SER A 72 6.34 -10.36 8.16
N GLU A 73 5.06 -10.06 8.37
CA GLU A 73 4.14 -9.58 7.35
C GLU A 73 3.01 -8.76 7.98
N LEU A 74 2.58 -7.67 7.33
CA LEU A 74 1.56 -6.76 7.87
C LEU A 74 0.64 -6.25 6.76
N HIS A 75 -0.67 -6.35 6.97
CA HIS A 75 -1.68 -5.79 6.06
C HIS A 75 -2.68 -4.96 6.84
N ILE A 76 -2.91 -3.74 6.39
CA ILE A 76 -3.91 -2.83 6.96
C ILE A 76 -4.78 -2.33 5.83
N SER A 77 -6.09 -2.41 5.97
CA SER A 77 -7.03 -1.80 5.03
C SER A 77 -8.09 -0.97 5.75
N PHE A 78 -8.50 0.13 5.13
CA PHE A 78 -9.60 1.00 5.57
C PHE A 78 -10.52 1.23 4.39
N THR A 79 -11.79 0.86 4.52
CA THR A 79 -12.75 0.92 3.41
C THR A 79 -14.05 1.57 3.83
N GLN A 80 -14.49 2.52 3.02
CA GLN A 80 -15.79 3.18 3.13
C GLN A 80 -16.64 2.79 1.92
N GLY A 81 -17.87 2.36 2.21
CA GLY A 81 -18.80 1.85 1.20
C GLY A 81 -18.62 0.36 0.95
N TYR A 82 -19.42 -0.17 0.02
CA TYR A 82 -19.45 -1.59 -0.31
C TYR A 82 -19.09 -1.76 -1.79
N TRP A 83 -18.23 -2.73 -2.08
CA TRP A 83 -17.92 -3.08 -3.46
C TRP A 83 -19.11 -3.73 -4.15
N ARG A 84 -19.65 -3.09 -5.19
CA ARG A 84 -20.81 -3.59 -5.94
C ARG A 84 -20.36 -4.52 -7.06
N THR A 85 -20.00 -5.76 -6.74
CA THR A 85 -19.46 -6.74 -7.71
C THR A 85 -20.31 -6.89 -8.98
N MET A 86 -21.64 -6.86 -8.85
CA MET A 86 -22.54 -6.97 -10.02
C MET A 86 -22.46 -5.78 -10.98
N GLN A 87 -22.08 -4.59 -10.50
CA GLN A 87 -21.98 -3.36 -11.31
C GLN A 87 -20.53 -3.07 -11.73
N TRP A 88 -19.58 -3.36 -10.84
CA TRP A 88 -18.18 -2.96 -10.97
C TRP A 88 -17.26 -4.13 -11.35
N GLY A 89 -17.76 -5.36 -11.36
CA GLY A 89 -16.97 -6.57 -11.61
C GLY A 89 -16.11 -6.96 -10.40
N GLN A 90 -15.11 -7.80 -10.62
CA GLN A 90 -14.19 -8.23 -9.57
C GLN A 90 -13.24 -7.09 -9.16
N PRO A 91 -13.03 -6.82 -7.85
CA PRO A 91 -12.03 -5.85 -7.41
C PRO A 91 -10.61 -6.40 -7.62
N PHE A 92 -9.62 -5.52 -7.86
CA PHE A 92 -8.21 -5.92 -7.92
C PHE A 92 -7.69 -6.41 -6.57
N LEU A 93 -8.07 -5.72 -5.51
CA LEU A 93 -7.81 -6.12 -4.12
C LEU A 93 -9.13 -5.99 -3.37
N PRO A 94 -9.70 -7.10 -2.87
CA PRO A 94 -10.85 -7.02 -2.00
C PRO A 94 -10.44 -6.39 -0.67
N SER A 95 -11.28 -5.52 -0.13
CA SER A 95 -11.10 -4.95 1.20
C SER A 95 -12.46 -4.79 1.86
N PRO A 96 -12.67 -5.36 3.05
CA PRO A 96 -13.94 -5.26 3.75
C PRO A 96 -14.19 -3.83 4.25
N PRO A 97 -15.46 -3.41 4.39
CA PRO A 97 -15.81 -2.14 5.03
C PRO A 97 -15.29 -2.05 6.47
N GLY A 98 -14.95 -0.82 6.89
CA GLY A 98 -14.34 -0.57 8.19
C GLY A 98 -12.82 -0.70 8.11
N ALA A 99 -12.20 -1.17 9.20
CA ALA A 99 -10.78 -1.46 9.23
C ALA A 99 -10.51 -2.96 9.36
N GLU A 100 -9.46 -3.42 8.70
CA GLU A 100 -8.98 -4.79 8.79
C GLU A 100 -7.46 -4.76 8.96
N LEU A 101 -6.96 -5.57 9.90
CA LEU A 101 -5.56 -5.69 10.24
C LEU A 101 -5.16 -7.16 10.28
N TRP A 102 -4.17 -7.51 9.46
CA TRP A 102 -3.51 -8.81 9.48
C TRP A 102 -2.05 -8.65 9.84
N GLU A 103 -1.55 -9.58 10.62
CA GLU A 103 -0.15 -9.65 11.02
C GLU A 103 0.33 -11.09 11.05
N TRP A 104 1.56 -11.29 10.60
CA TRP A 104 2.37 -12.44 10.95
C TRP A 104 3.60 -11.99 11.73
N CYS A 105 3.94 -12.75 12.77
CA CYS A 105 5.07 -12.50 13.67
C CYS A 105 6.05 -13.67 13.64
N GLN A 106 7.33 -13.41 13.90
CA GLN A 106 8.30 -14.49 14.05
C GLN A 106 8.03 -15.36 15.28
N ASP A 107 8.42 -16.63 15.18
CA ASP A 107 8.33 -17.63 16.27
C ASP A 107 9.14 -17.24 17.52
N THR A 108 10.01 -16.23 17.42
CA THR A 108 10.79 -15.69 18.54
C THR A 108 9.96 -14.87 19.52
N VAL A 109 8.74 -14.46 19.16
CA VAL A 109 7.87 -13.65 20.03
C VAL A 109 7.24 -14.54 21.10
N THR A 110 7.60 -14.32 22.37
CA THR A 110 7.13 -15.15 23.49
C THR A 110 5.77 -14.73 24.03
N ASP A 111 5.48 -13.43 24.09
CA ASP A 111 4.21 -12.88 24.58
C ASP A 111 3.48 -12.17 23.45
N VAL A 112 2.71 -12.97 22.73
CA VAL A 112 2.04 -12.56 21.50
C VAL A 112 0.89 -11.61 21.77
N ASP A 113 0.12 -11.81 22.84
CA ASP A 113 -1.04 -10.97 23.16
C ASP A 113 -0.60 -9.56 23.56
N ILE A 114 0.50 -9.44 24.34
CA ILE A 114 1.08 -8.14 24.67
C ILE A 114 1.65 -7.47 23.41
N ALA A 115 2.41 -8.22 22.60
CA ALA A 115 2.99 -7.68 21.36
C ALA A 115 1.89 -7.17 20.41
N TRP A 116 0.82 -7.94 20.22
CA TRP A 116 -0.34 -7.57 19.41
C TRP A 116 -0.99 -6.28 19.92
N LYS A 117 -1.28 -6.21 21.23
CA LYS A 117 -1.89 -5.02 21.84
C LYS A 117 -1.00 -3.79 21.70
N GLU A 118 0.31 -3.91 21.91
CA GLU A 118 1.23 -2.78 21.72
C GLU A 118 1.32 -2.36 20.25
N LEU A 119 1.34 -3.34 19.34
CA LEU A 119 1.39 -3.09 17.90
C LEU A 119 0.17 -2.30 17.43
N THR A 120 -1.05 -2.73 17.78
CA THR A 120 -2.28 -2.05 17.36
C THR A 120 -2.36 -0.61 17.88
N ASN A 121 -1.85 -0.37 19.10
CA ASN A 121 -1.72 0.97 19.67
C ASN A 121 -0.74 1.86 18.90
N VAL A 122 0.43 1.34 18.51
CA VAL A 122 1.41 2.10 17.72
C VAL A 122 0.88 2.37 16.30
N LEU A 123 0.28 1.36 15.68
CA LEU A 123 -0.30 1.49 14.34
C LEU A 123 -1.43 2.51 14.32
N SER A 124 -2.30 2.55 15.33
CA SER A 124 -3.35 3.56 15.48
C SER A 124 -2.82 4.99 15.28
N GLY A 125 -1.68 5.32 15.88
CA GLY A 125 -1.03 6.62 15.69
C GLY A 125 -0.43 6.83 14.30
N ILE A 126 0.10 5.78 13.67
CA ILE A 126 0.72 5.86 12.33
C ILE A 126 -0.33 6.08 11.24
N VAL A 127 -1.46 5.39 11.30
CA VAL A 127 -2.53 5.47 10.27
C VAL A 127 -3.69 6.40 10.68
N CYS A 128 -3.62 6.99 11.88
CA CYS A 128 -4.63 7.88 12.45
C CYS A 128 -6.02 7.24 12.52
N ALA A 129 -6.08 5.98 12.97
CA ALA A 129 -7.31 5.20 13.04
C ALA A 129 -7.46 4.55 14.41
N SER A 130 -8.66 4.10 14.75
CA SER A 130 -9.00 3.60 16.08
C SER A 130 -8.58 2.14 16.32
N LEU A 131 -7.46 1.71 15.74
CA LEU A 131 -6.94 0.34 15.86
C LEU A 131 -6.64 -0.06 17.31
N ASN A 132 -6.49 0.91 18.21
CA ASN A 132 -6.34 0.69 19.65
C ASN A 132 -7.59 0.06 20.32
N PHE A 133 -8.74 0.00 19.64
CA PHE A 133 -9.92 -0.75 20.09
C PHE A 133 -9.89 -2.24 19.68
N ILE A 134 -8.84 -2.70 19.00
CA ILE A 134 -8.64 -4.12 18.75
C ILE A 134 -8.29 -4.82 20.07
N ASP A 135 -9.03 -5.87 20.38
CA ASP A 135 -8.89 -6.70 21.57
C ASP A 135 -9.13 -8.19 21.24
N SER A 136 -9.15 -9.05 22.26
CA SER A 136 -9.38 -10.48 22.06
C SER A 136 -10.78 -10.84 21.55
N THR A 137 -11.75 -9.93 21.60
CA THR A 137 -13.13 -10.19 21.15
C THR A 137 -13.31 -10.01 19.65
N ASN A 138 -12.43 -9.22 19.01
CA ASN A 138 -12.44 -8.96 17.57
C ASN A 138 -11.16 -9.44 16.87
N THR A 139 -10.29 -10.15 17.59
CA THR A 139 -9.08 -10.81 17.05
C THR A 139 -9.31 -12.30 16.87
N VAL A 140 -8.86 -12.83 15.73
CA VAL A 140 -8.88 -14.25 15.39
C VAL A 140 -7.46 -14.68 15.01
N GLN A 141 -7.09 -15.91 15.36
CA GLN A 141 -5.78 -16.49 15.05
C GLN A 141 -5.94 -17.68 14.09
N PRO A 142 -5.96 -17.44 12.78
CA PRO A 142 -6.34 -18.48 11.83
C PRO A 142 -5.12 -19.28 11.34
N SER A 143 -4.66 -20.21 12.17
CA SER A 143 -3.43 -21.00 11.94
C SER A 143 -3.46 -21.96 10.74
N ALA A 144 -4.63 -22.34 10.23
CA ALA A 144 -4.75 -23.34 9.15
C ALA A 144 -5.27 -22.78 7.81
N SER A 145 -6.00 -21.67 7.84
CA SER A 145 -6.78 -21.19 6.68
C SER A 145 -6.06 -20.15 5.83
N PHE A 146 -5.12 -19.40 6.42
CA PHE A 146 -4.41 -18.33 5.73
C PHE A 146 -2.92 -18.57 5.76
N LYS A 147 -2.25 -18.16 4.68
CA LYS A 147 -0.80 -18.21 4.54
C LYS A 147 -0.29 -16.81 4.24
N PRO A 148 0.92 -16.47 4.72
CA PRO A 148 1.55 -15.22 4.33
C PRO A 148 1.69 -15.16 2.80
N LEU A 149 1.51 -13.97 2.25
CA LEU A 149 1.68 -13.67 0.83
C LEU A 149 3.16 -13.55 0.45
N GLY A 150 4.00 -13.15 1.40
CA GLY A 150 5.44 -13.02 1.21
C GLY A 150 6.22 -14.33 1.35
N VAL A 151 7.52 -14.24 1.07
CA VAL A 151 8.46 -15.34 1.24
C VAL A 151 8.81 -15.49 2.72
N GLY A 152 8.34 -16.54 3.35
CA GLY A 152 8.61 -16.82 4.76
C GLY A 152 8.10 -18.18 5.21
N ASN A 153 8.59 -18.65 6.35
CA ASN A 153 8.08 -19.89 6.96
C ASN A 153 6.68 -19.64 7.52
N GLY A 154 5.69 -20.39 7.05
CA GLY A 154 4.30 -20.31 7.50
C GLY A 154 4.03 -20.83 8.92
N ASN A 155 5.08 -21.03 9.72
CA ASN A 155 4.97 -21.45 11.13
C ASN A 155 4.82 -20.26 12.09
N ALA A 156 4.90 -19.05 11.54
CA ALA A 156 4.69 -17.77 12.21
C ALA A 156 3.32 -17.67 12.90
N PHE A 157 3.30 -17.04 14.08
CA PHE A 157 2.06 -16.59 14.68
C PHE A 157 1.31 -15.65 13.73
N SER A 158 0.00 -15.81 13.61
CA SER A 158 -0.86 -14.95 12.78
C SER A 158 -2.05 -14.42 13.57
N ALA A 159 -2.29 -13.11 13.47
CA ALA A 159 -3.48 -12.45 13.99
C ALA A 159 -4.24 -11.73 12.87
N ASN A 160 -5.56 -11.78 12.96
CA ASN A 160 -6.48 -11.02 12.13
C ASN A 160 -7.48 -10.31 13.02
N ALA A 161 -7.67 -9.01 12.83
CA ALA A 161 -8.74 -8.27 13.48
C ALA A 161 -9.49 -7.36 12.51
N VAL A 162 -10.77 -7.19 12.80
CA VAL A 162 -11.66 -6.35 12.00
C VAL A 162 -12.42 -5.40 12.92
N LEU A 163 -12.49 -4.13 12.54
CA LEU A 163 -13.35 -3.11 13.14
C LEU A 163 -14.38 -2.66 12.09
N PRO A 164 -15.53 -3.36 11.97
CA PRO A 164 -16.53 -3.05 10.94
C PRO A 164 -17.16 -1.66 11.08
N ARG A 165 -17.08 -1.08 12.29
CA ARG A 165 -17.61 0.25 12.63
C ARG A 165 -16.56 1.36 12.56
N GLU A 166 -15.33 1.04 12.14
CA GLU A 166 -14.32 2.08 11.94
C GLU A 166 -14.77 3.00 10.80
N ILE A 167 -14.85 4.30 11.11
CA ILE A 167 -15.22 5.32 10.13
C ILE A 167 -13.95 5.74 9.42
N VAL A 168 -13.97 5.71 8.08
CA VAL A 168 -12.87 6.26 7.30
C VAL A 168 -13.03 7.78 7.20
N CYS A 169 -12.06 8.49 7.74
CA CYS A 169 -12.04 9.95 7.84
C CYS A 169 -11.05 10.54 6.82
N THR A 170 -11.29 11.80 6.42
CA THR A 170 -10.37 12.53 5.50
C THR A 170 -8.94 12.62 6.03
N GLU A 171 -8.84 12.60 7.35
CA GLU A 171 -7.66 12.65 8.18
C GLU A 171 -6.79 11.40 8.03
N ASN A 172 -7.36 10.24 7.62
CA ASN A 172 -6.59 9.02 7.39
C ASN A 172 -5.70 9.10 6.13
N LEU A 173 -6.08 9.90 5.14
CA LEU A 173 -5.34 10.00 3.89
C LEU A 173 -4.02 10.79 4.05
N THR A 174 -3.98 11.75 4.98
CA THR A 174 -2.78 12.56 5.25
C THR A 174 -1.60 11.73 5.76
N PRO A 175 -1.71 10.93 6.84
CA PRO A 175 -0.63 10.07 7.31
C PRO A 175 -0.31 8.98 6.28
N TRP A 176 -1.30 8.44 5.57
CA TRP A 176 -1.05 7.47 4.50
C TRP A 176 -0.16 8.05 3.40
N LYS A 177 -0.44 9.28 2.94
CA LYS A 177 0.40 10.01 1.99
C LYS A 177 1.80 10.28 2.53
N LYS A 178 1.93 10.61 3.82
CA LYS A 178 3.25 10.85 4.46
C LYS A 178 4.17 9.64 4.43
N LEU A 179 3.62 8.43 4.25
CA LEU A 179 4.43 7.23 4.11
C LEU A 179 5.09 7.14 2.72
N LEU A 180 4.62 7.88 1.70
CA LEU A 180 5.27 7.93 0.40
C LEU A 180 6.59 8.71 0.48
N PRO A 181 7.63 8.35 -0.31
CA PRO A 181 8.97 8.96 -0.21
C PRO A 181 8.96 10.50 -0.28
N CYS A 182 8.10 11.08 -1.12
CA CYS A 182 7.95 12.53 -1.29
C CYS A 182 6.61 13.07 -0.76
N GLY A 183 5.89 12.29 0.04
CA GLY A 183 4.53 12.61 0.45
C GLY A 183 3.59 12.74 -0.75
N ALA A 184 2.77 13.81 -0.75
CA ALA A 184 1.88 14.17 -1.85
C ALA A 184 2.39 15.36 -2.69
N LYS A 185 3.70 15.64 -2.68
CA LYS A 185 4.28 16.80 -3.35
C LYS A 185 4.57 16.58 -4.84
N THR A 186 4.73 15.33 -5.27
CA THR A 186 5.11 14.96 -6.64
C THR A 186 4.49 13.60 -7.00
N GLY A 187 4.60 13.23 -8.28
CA GLY A 187 4.09 11.97 -8.82
C GLY A 187 2.56 11.89 -8.87
N LEU A 188 2.04 10.66 -8.96
CA LEU A 188 0.61 10.37 -8.97
C LEU A 188 -0.07 10.76 -7.66
N ALA A 189 0.71 10.93 -6.59
CA ALA A 189 0.17 11.32 -5.30
C ALA A 189 -0.46 12.71 -5.28
N VAL A 190 -0.08 13.59 -6.21
CA VAL A 190 -0.68 14.92 -6.40
C VAL A 190 -2.14 14.84 -6.85
N LEU A 191 -2.52 13.76 -7.55
CA LEU A 191 -3.89 13.57 -8.05
C LEU A 191 -4.87 13.14 -6.94
N MET A 192 -4.37 12.71 -5.78
CA MET A 192 -5.18 12.24 -4.66
C MET A 192 -5.79 13.43 -3.90
N ASN A 193 -6.71 14.18 -4.49
CA ASN A 193 -7.41 15.27 -3.80
C ASN A 193 -8.37 14.70 -2.73
N SER A 194 -8.23 15.11 -1.46
CA SER A 194 -9.03 14.56 -0.35
C SER A 194 -10.52 14.80 -0.56
N GLU A 195 -10.95 16.02 -0.88
CA GLU A 195 -12.37 16.33 -1.09
C GLU A 195 -12.98 15.41 -2.17
N LYS A 196 -12.34 15.30 -3.34
CA LYS A 196 -12.86 14.46 -4.43
C LYS A 196 -12.90 12.98 -4.06
N VAL A 197 -11.83 12.49 -3.43
CA VAL A 197 -11.68 11.08 -3.12
C VAL A 197 -12.66 10.60 -2.04
N PHE A 198 -12.99 11.45 -1.06
CA PHE A 198 -13.96 11.11 0.00
C PHE A 198 -15.43 11.34 -0.40
N HIS A 199 -15.70 12.12 -1.46
CA HIS A 199 -17.02 12.24 -2.09
C HIS A 199 -17.29 11.18 -3.18
N SER A 200 -16.62 10.03 -3.09
CA SER A 200 -16.76 8.91 -4.02
C SER A 200 -17.81 7.89 -3.52
N SER A 201 -18.28 7.01 -4.40
CA SER A 201 -19.22 5.94 -4.04
C SER A 201 -18.56 4.79 -3.29
N PHE A 202 -17.24 4.67 -3.43
CA PHE A 202 -16.41 3.68 -2.76
C PHE A 202 -15.00 4.21 -2.60
N TYR A 203 -14.45 4.06 -1.39
CA TYR A 203 -13.09 4.42 -1.04
C TYR A 203 -12.45 3.26 -0.30
N SER A 204 -11.24 2.85 -0.68
CA SER A 204 -10.44 1.93 0.10
C SER A 204 -8.97 2.30 0.03
N GLN A 205 -8.33 2.45 1.19
CA GLN A 205 -6.88 2.61 1.29
C GLN A 205 -6.28 1.40 2.00
N ALA A 206 -5.11 0.96 1.57
CA ALA A 206 -4.41 -0.14 2.20
C ALA A 206 -2.89 0.06 2.24
N LEU A 207 -2.26 -0.66 3.17
CA LEU A 207 -0.83 -0.77 3.41
C LEU A 207 -0.51 -2.25 3.57
N HIS A 208 0.43 -2.74 2.78
CA HIS A 208 0.87 -4.13 2.80
C HIS A 208 2.40 -4.13 2.86
N ILE A 209 2.94 -4.81 3.86
CA ILE A 209 4.37 -5.01 4.05
C ILE A 209 4.60 -6.51 3.94
N THR A 210 5.32 -6.94 2.90
CA THR A 210 5.58 -8.35 2.66
C THR A 210 7.07 -8.60 2.42
N PRO A 211 7.61 -9.73 2.89
CA PRO A 211 8.94 -10.17 2.56
C PRO A 211 8.97 -10.68 1.11
N VAL A 212 9.96 -10.26 0.34
CA VAL A 212 10.15 -10.65 -1.06
C VAL A 212 11.55 -11.21 -1.27
N CYS A 213 11.66 -12.22 -2.12
CA CYS A 213 12.94 -12.81 -2.49
C CYS A 213 13.73 -11.83 -3.37
N GLN A 214 15.00 -11.61 -3.08
CA GLN A 214 15.87 -10.95 -4.07
C GLN A 214 15.99 -11.82 -5.32
N VAL A 215 16.22 -11.19 -6.48
CA VAL A 215 16.49 -11.90 -7.75
C VAL A 215 17.63 -12.92 -7.57
N ARG A 216 18.62 -12.63 -6.72
CA ARG A 216 19.72 -13.57 -6.40
C ARG A 216 19.27 -14.78 -5.58
N CYS A 217 18.29 -14.64 -4.70
CA CYS A 217 17.81 -15.74 -3.87
C CYS A 217 17.16 -16.86 -4.70
N MET A 218 16.57 -16.49 -5.84
CA MET A 218 15.99 -17.45 -6.78
C MET A 218 17.03 -18.38 -7.44
N TYR A 219 18.30 -17.96 -7.50
CA TYR A 219 19.37 -18.72 -8.17
C TYR A 219 20.34 -19.41 -7.21
N ILE A 220 20.52 -18.91 -5.98
CA ILE A 220 21.66 -19.31 -5.12
C ILE A 220 21.21 -19.98 -3.79
N GLN A 221 19.91 -20.22 -3.56
CA GLN A 221 19.40 -20.67 -2.25
C GLN A 221 19.92 -19.78 -1.08
N SER A 222 20.19 -18.50 -1.34
CA SER A 222 20.51 -17.54 -0.29
C SER A 222 19.23 -17.05 0.36
N SER A 223 19.22 -16.91 1.69
CA SER A 223 18.06 -16.42 2.45
C SER A 223 17.96 -14.88 2.48
N ASP A 224 18.48 -14.17 1.47
CA ASP A 224 18.57 -12.71 1.49
C ASP A 224 17.19 -12.10 1.17
N VAL A 225 16.41 -11.86 2.23
CA VAL A 225 15.06 -11.32 2.14
C VAL A 225 15.13 -9.81 1.95
N SER A 226 14.35 -9.30 1.01
CA SER A 226 14.04 -7.88 0.86
C SER A 226 12.60 -7.62 1.26
N TRP A 227 12.21 -6.35 1.37
CA TRP A 227 10.87 -5.98 1.80
C TRP A 227 10.17 -5.19 0.72
N GLU A 228 8.91 -5.54 0.45
CA GLU A 228 8.03 -4.73 -0.37
C GLU A 228 7.01 -4.02 0.53
N LEU A 229 6.92 -2.71 0.36
CA LEU A 229 5.83 -1.92 0.90
C LEU A 229 4.93 -1.44 -0.22
N LYS A 230 3.77 -2.09 -0.30
CA LYS A 230 2.71 -1.77 -1.25
C LYS A 230 1.64 -0.94 -0.56
N ARG A 231 1.34 0.22 -1.15
CA ARG A 231 0.29 1.13 -0.72
C ARG A 231 -0.71 1.25 -1.85
N THR A 232 -1.99 1.03 -1.56
CA THR A 232 -3.04 1.14 -2.57
C THR A 232 -4.13 2.09 -2.14
N LEU A 233 -4.66 2.86 -3.08
CA LEU A 233 -5.85 3.69 -2.91
C LEU A 233 -6.80 3.39 -4.07
N ASN A 234 -7.98 2.88 -3.74
CA ASN A 234 -9.01 2.46 -4.68
C ASN A 234 -10.23 3.36 -4.50
N VAL A 235 -10.73 3.91 -5.60
CA VAL A 235 -11.84 4.88 -5.58
C VAL A 235 -12.79 4.60 -6.73
N VAL A 236 -14.11 4.67 -6.47
CA VAL A 236 -15.13 4.65 -7.53
C VAL A 236 -15.89 5.97 -7.52
N PHE A 237 -15.74 6.74 -8.59
CA PHE A 237 -16.44 8.00 -8.79
C PHE A 237 -17.75 7.78 -9.54
N ASP A 238 -18.84 8.31 -8.97
CA ASP A 238 -20.14 8.37 -9.64
C ASP A 238 -20.10 9.41 -10.78
N LEU A 239 -20.74 9.09 -11.91
CA LEU A 239 -21.00 10.03 -12.98
C LEU A 239 -21.79 11.27 -12.51
N HIS A 240 -22.74 11.09 -11.59
CA HIS A 240 -23.63 12.16 -11.14
C HIS A 240 -22.93 13.22 -10.28
N SER A 241 -21.93 12.84 -9.47
CA SER A 241 -21.18 13.80 -8.62
C SER A 241 -20.16 14.63 -9.41
N SER A 242 -19.74 14.15 -10.58
CA SER A 242 -18.85 14.90 -11.49
C SER A 242 -19.56 16.01 -12.27
N GLY A 243 -20.90 15.99 -12.34
CA GLY A 243 -21.71 16.92 -13.14
C GLY A 243 -22.30 18.14 -12.41
N GLN A 244 -22.28 18.18 -11.06
CA GLN A 244 -22.89 19.28 -10.29
C GLN A 244 -21.91 20.37 -9.81
N GLY A 245 -20.61 20.22 -10.08
CA GLY A 245 -19.65 21.32 -9.95
C GLY A 245 -19.75 22.23 -11.17
N LYS A 246 -20.00 23.53 -10.97
CA LYS A 246 -20.00 24.58 -12.01
C LYS A 246 -19.00 24.25 -13.13
N ARG A 247 -19.49 24.28 -14.39
CA ARG A 247 -18.70 24.23 -15.64
C ARG A 247 -17.38 24.99 -15.47
N GLY A 248 -16.34 24.24 -15.12
CA GLY A 248 -14.96 24.64 -15.09
C GLY A 248 -14.24 23.65 -15.98
N GLU A 249 -14.39 23.81 -17.29
CA GLU A 249 -13.46 23.21 -18.23
C GLU A 249 -12.06 23.66 -17.82
N ARG A 250 -11.27 22.71 -17.31
CA ARG A 250 -9.79 22.63 -17.34
C ARG A 250 -9.37 21.51 -16.39
N GLY A 251 -8.85 20.41 -16.91
CA GLY A 251 -8.13 19.46 -16.06
C GLY A 251 -7.76 18.09 -16.62
N LEU A 252 -8.45 17.56 -17.64
CA LEU A 252 -8.20 16.19 -18.12
C LEU A 252 -8.04 16.03 -19.65
N SER A 253 -8.06 17.13 -20.43
CA SER A 253 -8.02 17.06 -21.90
C SER A 253 -6.62 16.95 -22.51
N SER A 254 -5.59 16.54 -21.77
CA SER A 254 -4.23 16.43 -22.31
C SER A 254 -3.50 15.21 -21.76
N PHE A 255 -4.03 14.02 -22.03
CA PHE A 255 -3.26 12.79 -21.91
C PHE A 255 -3.46 11.96 -23.17
N SER A 256 -2.36 11.69 -23.88
CA SER A 256 -2.34 10.77 -25.00
C SER A 256 -2.64 9.37 -24.47
N ILE A 257 -3.85 8.90 -24.76
CA ILE A 257 -4.31 7.54 -24.50
C ILE A 257 -3.50 6.61 -25.41
N ILE A 258 -2.75 5.67 -24.84
CA ILE A 258 -2.23 4.52 -25.61
C ILE A 258 -3.29 3.42 -25.46
N PRO A 259 -4.15 3.17 -26.46
CA PRO A 259 -5.07 2.05 -26.41
C PRO A 259 -4.27 0.75 -26.49
N LEU A 260 -4.37 -0.09 -25.46
CA LEU A 260 -4.04 -1.50 -25.61
C LEU A 260 -5.16 -2.15 -26.45
N SER A 261 -4.75 -2.92 -27.45
CA SER A 261 -5.55 -3.40 -28.58
C SER A 261 -6.94 -3.94 -28.22
N HIS A 262 -7.90 -3.61 -29.09
CA HIS A 262 -9.29 -4.09 -29.19
C HIS A 262 -9.60 -5.44 -28.52
N THR A 263 -10.19 -5.39 -27.32
CA THR A 263 -11.49 -5.98 -26.94
C THR A 263 -11.65 -5.83 -25.42
N GLU A 264 -12.87 -5.44 -24.99
CA GLU A 264 -13.27 -5.06 -23.62
C GLU A 264 -12.80 -3.67 -23.12
N LEU A 265 -13.68 -3.03 -22.32
CA LEU A 265 -13.58 -1.67 -21.78
C LEU A 265 -12.14 -1.16 -21.66
N SER A 266 -11.77 -0.18 -22.49
CA SER A 266 -10.42 0.36 -22.56
C SER A 266 -9.93 0.83 -21.19
N GLN A 267 -9.03 0.06 -20.58
CA GLN A 267 -8.35 0.40 -19.33
C GLN A 267 -7.12 1.24 -19.66
N ALA A 268 -6.94 2.36 -18.95
CA ALA A 268 -5.72 3.16 -19.01
C ALA A 268 -4.83 2.79 -17.82
N VAL A 269 -3.57 2.48 -18.10
CA VAL A 269 -2.54 2.27 -17.08
C VAL A 269 -1.47 3.33 -17.24
N LEU A 270 -1.35 4.20 -16.25
CA LEU A 270 -0.34 5.24 -16.17
C LEU A 270 0.75 4.77 -15.22
N ARG A 271 1.97 4.60 -15.73
CA ARG A 271 3.17 4.37 -14.91
C ARG A 271 3.95 5.67 -14.84
N TRP A 272 4.17 6.19 -13.64
CA TRP A 272 5.03 7.36 -13.48
C TRP A 272 6.50 6.90 -13.48
N PRO A 273 7.37 7.43 -14.35
CA PRO A 273 8.79 7.15 -14.29
C PRO A 273 9.34 7.76 -13.00
N GLY A 274 9.36 6.95 -11.93
CA GLY A 274 9.77 7.37 -10.61
C GLY A 274 11.24 7.78 -10.61
N TYR A 275 11.50 9.09 -10.65
CA TYR A 275 12.74 9.65 -10.14
C TYR A 275 12.45 10.10 -8.71
N ALA A 276 12.79 9.26 -7.73
CA ALA A 276 12.87 9.71 -6.35
C ALA A 276 14.09 10.66 -6.26
N SER A 277 13.89 11.93 -6.59
CA SER A 277 14.91 12.94 -6.37
C SER A 277 15.16 13.04 -4.87
N THR A 278 16.37 12.68 -4.45
CA THR A 278 16.89 12.91 -3.10
C THR A 278 16.69 14.39 -2.77
N ILE A 279 15.91 14.70 -1.73
CA ILE A 279 15.87 16.03 -1.12
C ILE A 279 16.89 16.03 0.02
#